data_AF-A0A519L1T3-F1
#
_entry.id   AF-A0A519L1T3-F1
#
_cell.length_a   1.000
_cell.length_b   1.000
_cell.length_c   1.000
_cell.angle_alpha   90.00
_cell.angle_beta   90.00
_cell.angle_gamma   90.00
#
_symmetry.space_group_name_H-M   'P 1'
#
loop_
_entity.id
_entity.type
_entity.pdbx_description
1 polymer ?
#
loop_
_entity_poly.entity_id
_entity_poly.type
_entity_poly.pdbx_seq_one_letter_code
_entity_poly.pdbx_strand_id
1 'polypeptide(L)' 'METFKNFVSYNEYLGLQKPLDNDIDVGYYDPPNMRLKSEAIAVDFYRISIKINLKNKKYT' A
#
# COMPACT_ATOMS: atom_id res chain seq x y z
N MET A 1 20.71 -5.21 -12.96
CA MET A 1 20.49 -4.79 -11.56
C MET A 1 21.24 -3.48 -11.39
N GLU A 2 20.53 -2.36 -11.22
CA GLU A 2 21.21 -1.08 -10.97
C GLU A 2 21.58 -0.99 -9.50
N THR A 3 22.76 -0.44 -9.22
CA THR A 3 23.28 -0.24 -7.86
C THR A 3 23.46 1.25 -7.65
N PHE A 4 22.69 1.83 -6.75
CA PHE A 4 22.75 3.26 -6.45
C PHE A 4 23.76 3.50 -5.32
N LYS A 5 24.64 4.48 -5.50
CA LYS A 5 25.72 4.79 -4.54
C LYS A 5 25.36 5.92 -3.57
N ASN A 6 24.28 6.65 -3.85
CA ASN A 6 23.81 7.78 -3.04
C ASN A 6 22.31 8.02 -3.27
N PHE A 7 21.68 8.74 -2.35
CA PHE A 7 20.26 9.07 -2.39
C PHE A 7 19.90 9.91 -3.62
N VAL A 8 20.80 10.78 -4.11
CA VAL A 8 20.55 11.57 -5.31
C VAL A 8 20.27 10.69 -6.53
N SER A 9 21.18 9.75 -6.83
CA SER A 9 21.04 8.83 -7.97
C SER A 9 19.83 7.91 -7.84
N TYR A 10 19.47 7.54 -6.60
CA TYR A 10 18.31 6.72 -6.32
C TYR A 10 16.99 7.48 -6.51
N ASN A 11 16.89 8.70 -5.99
CA ASN A 11 15.68 9.52 -6.07
C ASN A 11 15.43 10.00 -7.51
N GLU A 12 16.49 10.35 -8.25
CA GLU A 12 16.40 10.65 -9.69
C GLU A 12 15.86 9.46 -10.48
N TYR A 13 16.34 8.25 -10.20
CA TYR A 13 15.82 7.05 -10.82
C TYR A 13 14.35 6.82 -10.46
N LEU A 14 13.97 7.03 -9.20
CA LEU A 14 12.60 6.88 -8.73
C LEU A 14 11.63 7.94 -9.25
N GLY A 15 12.13 9.11 -9.66
CA GLY A 15 11.31 10.29 -9.97
C GLY A 15 10.89 11.06 -8.71
N LEU A 16 11.64 10.96 -7.63
CA LEU A 16 11.42 11.65 -6.37
C LEU A 16 12.17 12.99 -6.31
N GLN A 17 11.82 13.81 -5.31
CA GLN A 17 12.58 15.02 -4.99
C GLN A 17 14.00 14.68 -4.51
N LYS A 18 14.91 15.65 -4.65
CA LYS A 18 16.27 15.51 -4.14
C LYS A 18 16.26 15.34 -2.62
N PRO A 19 17.14 14.49 -2.06
CA PRO A 19 17.27 14.33 -0.62
C PRO A 19 17.79 15.62 0.02
N LEU A 20 17.69 15.72 1.35
CA LEU A 20 18.24 16.87 2.10
C LEU A 20 19.76 16.95 1.93
N ASP A 21 20.43 15.80 2.07
CA ASP A 21 21.85 15.60 1.75
C ASP A 21 22.13 14.10 1.45
N ASN A 22 23.39 13.67 1.50
CA ASN A 22 23.74 12.26 1.24
C ASN A 22 23.61 11.34 2.47
N ASP A 23 23.33 11.90 3.64
CA ASP A 23 23.20 11.18 4.92
C ASP A 23 21.74 11.15 5.41
N ILE A 24 20.91 12.09 4.96
CA ILE A 24 19.50 12.26 5.35
C ILE A 24 18.61 12.43 4.12
N ASP A 25 17.70 11.48 3.91
CA ASP A 25 16.66 11.55 2.88
C ASP A 25 15.27 11.59 3.54
N VAL A 26 14.54 12.68 3.32
CA VAL A 26 13.19 12.90 3.84
C VAL A 26 12.33 13.48 2.73
N GLY A 27 11.22 12.80 2.44
CA GLY A 27 10.29 13.23 1.41
C GLY A 27 9.04 12.36 1.41
N TYR A 28 8.02 12.82 0.68
CA TYR A 28 6.82 12.03 0.43
C TYR A 28 7.04 11.13 -0.77
N TYR A 29 6.62 9.88 -0.65
CA TYR A 29 6.42 9.05 -1.82
C TYR A 29 5.25 9.58 -2.64
N ASP A 30 5.40 9.57 -3.96
CA ASP A 30 4.35 9.88 -4.93
C ASP A 30 4.11 8.66 -5.84
N PRO A 31 3.50 7.57 -5.31
CA PRO A 31 3.40 6.30 -6.02
C PRO A 31 2.80 6.38 -7.44
N PRO A 32 1.82 7.25 -7.75
CA PRO A 32 1.33 7.42 -9.12
C PRO A 32 2.45 7.74 -10.13
N ASN A 33 3.40 8.60 -9.74
CA ASN A 33 4.46 9.13 -10.60
C ASN A 33 5.82 8.45 -10.42
N MET A 34 5.96 7.55 -9.43
CA MET A 34 7.21 6.84 -9.18
C MET A 34 7.42 5.63 -10.10
N ARG A 35 8.69 5.32 -10.39
CA ARG A 35 9.06 4.12 -11.17
C ARG A 35 8.90 2.82 -10.38
N LEU A 36 9.31 2.80 -9.12
CA LEU A 36 9.14 1.63 -8.24
C LEU A 36 7.82 1.77 -7.50
N LYS A 37 6.77 1.21 -8.09
CA LYS A 37 5.43 1.10 -7.51
C LYS A 37 4.93 -0.32 -7.66
N SER A 38 4.15 -0.78 -6.67
CA SER A 38 3.32 -1.95 -6.85
C SER A 38 1.96 -1.51 -7.37
N GLU A 39 1.24 -2.43 -8.02
CA GLU A 39 -0.19 -2.27 -8.19
C GLU A 39 -0.87 -2.11 -6.81
N ALA A 40 -2.00 -1.42 -6.79
CA ALA A 40 -2.78 -1.28 -5.57
C ALA A 40 -3.22 -2.65 -5.06
N ILE A 41 -3.08 -2.90 -3.75
CA ILE A 41 -3.64 -4.10 -3.13
C ILE A 41 -5.14 -3.88 -2.99
N ALA A 42 -5.93 -4.56 -3.82
CA ALA A 42 -7.38 -4.63 -3.67
C ALA A 42 -7.75 -5.74 -2.68
N VAL A 43 -8.65 -5.46 -1.75
CA VAL A 43 -9.18 -6.44 -0.80
C VAL A 43 -10.69 -6.57 -1.03
N ASP A 44 -11.14 -7.78 -1.34
CA ASP A 44 -12.56 -8.08 -1.44
C ASP A 44 -13.14 -8.33 -0.04
N PHE A 45 -14.17 -7.57 0.32
CA PHE A 45 -14.93 -7.79 1.55
C PHE A 45 -16.18 -8.61 1.25
N TYR A 46 -16.21 -9.86 1.72
CA TYR A 46 -17.41 -10.68 1.65
C TYR A 46 -18.28 -10.46 2.89
N ARG A 47 -19.51 -9.98 2.69
CA ARG A 47 -20.54 -9.97 3.74
C ARG A 47 -21.33 -11.26 3.70
N ILE A 48 -21.21 -12.08 4.74
CA ILE A 48 -22.07 -13.25 4.94
C ILE A 48 -23.22 -12.84 5.85
N SER A 49 -24.46 -13.05 5.41
CA SER A 49 -25.66 -12.79 6.21
C SER A 49 -26.48 -14.07 6.31
N ILE A 50 -26.76 -14.50 7.54
CA ILE A 50 -27.52 -15.71 7.83
C ILE A 50 -28.87 -15.29 8.43
N LYS A 51 -29.96 -15.67 7.77
CA LYS A 51 -31.33 -15.50 8.29
C LYS A 51 -31.84 -16.83 8.82
N ILE A 52 -32.15 -16.89 10.11
CA ILE A 52 -32.78 -18.06 10.73
C ILE A 52 -34.21 -17.74 11.16
N ASN A 53 -35.16 -18.60 10.81
CA ASN A 53 -36.52 -18.56 11.34
C ASN A 53 -36.61 -19.57 12.50
N LEU A 54 -36.07 -19.20 13.66
CA LEU A 54 -36.16 -20.06 14.84
C LEU A 54 -37.61 -20.11 15.33
N LYS A 55 -38.29 -21.24 15.14
CA LYS A 55 -39.56 -21.52 15.81
C LYS A 55 -39.27 -22.27 17.10
N ASN A 56 -39.45 -21.60 18.24
CA ASN A 56 -39.36 -22.27 19.54
C ASN A 56 -40.49 -23.31 19.64
N LYS A 57 -40.12 -24.58 19.83
CA LYS A 57 -41.09 -25.63 20.14
C LYS A 57 -41.49 -25.44 21.61
N LYS A 58 -42.61 -24.75 21.87
CA LYS A 58 -43.18 -24.71 23.23
C LYS A 58 -43.71 -26.10 23.56
N TYR A 59 -43.08 -26.75 24.54
CA TYR A 59 -43.64 -27.92 25.20
C TYR A 59 -44.51 -27.42 26.36
N THR A 60 -45.80 -27.18 26.08
CA THR A 60 -46.87 -26.99 27.07
C THR A 60 -48.19 -27.26 26.39
#